data_AF-U2FT82-F1
#
_entry.id   AF-U2FT82-F1
#
_cell.length_a   1.000
_cell.length_b   1.000
_cell.length_c   1.000
_cell.angle_alpha   90.00
_cell.angle_beta   90.00
_cell.angle_gamma   90.00
#
_symmetry.space_group_name_H-M   'P 1'
#
loop_
_entity.id
_entity.type
_entity.pdbx_description
1 polymer ?
#
loop_
_entity_poly.entity_id
_entity_poly.type
_entity_poly.pdbx_seq_one_letter_code
_entity_poly.pdbx_strand_id
1 'polypeptide(L)'
;MQQTPSFVSVRSGLARYAGFAIVATLALVLVGCGSDDDSQAADDASASADTAAADGFASADTIRERVIGNTVTGTMSPDSAYTEFYAPDGTIRGPSYEARWTIKDDQLCFDYDEALQIDCYSVKIDGQSLEWHRQDEVQGKGTLVEGNPNNF
;
A
#
# COMPACT_ATOMS: atom_id res chain seq x y z
N MET A 1 44.30 31.33 7.47
CA MET A 1 44.54 30.12 6.65
C MET A 1 43.17 29.65 6.17
N GLN A 2 42.75 30.10 4.98
CA GLN A 2 41.50 29.71 4.33
C GLN A 2 41.84 29.49 2.85
N GLN A 3 41.73 28.26 2.38
CA GLN A 3 41.84 27.92 0.95
C GLN A 3 40.60 27.12 0.56
N THR A 4 39.70 27.80 -0.15
CA THR A 4 38.83 27.20 -1.17
C THR A 4 39.66 26.75 -2.36
N PRO A 5 39.22 25.69 -3.06
CA PRO A 5 39.32 25.71 -4.51
C PRO A 5 37.98 25.44 -5.20
N SER A 6 37.87 26.16 -6.31
CA SER A 6 36.76 26.22 -7.26
C SER A 6 36.64 24.99 -8.15
N PHE A 7 35.39 24.71 -8.54
CA PHE A 7 34.88 24.10 -9.76
C PHE A 7 35.86 23.46 -10.77
N VAL A 8 35.59 22.19 -11.11
CA VAL A 8 35.84 21.65 -12.45
C VAL A 8 34.52 21.13 -13.00
N SER A 9 34.04 21.81 -14.04
CA SER A 9 32.95 21.36 -14.91
C SER A 9 33.50 20.35 -15.92
N VAL A 10 32.88 19.17 -16.02
CA VAL A 10 33.06 18.27 -17.15
C VAL A 10 31.71 18.06 -17.82
N ARG A 11 31.50 18.76 -18.94
CA ARG A 11 30.58 18.35 -19.99
C ARG A 11 31.32 17.40 -20.92
N SER A 12 30.67 16.32 -21.35
CA SER A 12 30.59 15.85 -22.74
C SER A 12 30.41 14.33 -22.80
N GLY A 13 29.39 13.88 -23.54
CA GLY A 13 29.20 12.46 -23.85
C GLY A 13 27.85 12.15 -24.48
N LEU A 14 27.56 12.74 -25.65
CA LEU A 14 26.49 12.30 -26.53
C LEU A 14 26.76 10.87 -27.01
N ALA A 15 25.89 9.92 -26.67
CA ALA A 15 25.81 8.65 -27.38
C ALA A 15 24.37 8.47 -27.87
N ARG A 16 24.20 8.85 -29.14
CA ARG A 16 23.02 8.58 -29.96
C ARG A 16 22.89 7.06 -30.12
N TYR A 17 21.83 6.46 -29.58
CA TYR A 17 21.47 5.10 -29.96
C TYR A 17 20.37 5.11 -31.01
N ALA A 18 20.70 4.42 -32.10
CA ALA A 18 20.02 4.37 -33.37
C ALA A 18 18.65 3.70 -33.28
N GLY A 19 17.75 4.15 -34.14
CA GLY A 19 16.40 3.61 -34.29
C GLY A 19 16.42 2.15 -34.75
N PHE A 20 15.53 1.36 -34.14
CA PHE A 20 15.07 0.11 -34.72
C PHE A 20 13.70 0.37 -35.35
N ALA A 21 13.69 0.40 -36.68
CA ALA A 21 12.50 0.30 -37.48
C ALA A 21 11.92 -1.12 -37.33
N ILE A 22 10.78 -1.25 -36.66
CA ILE A 22 10.04 -2.52 -36.62
C ILE A 22 9.10 -2.53 -37.81
N VAL A 23 9.43 -3.42 -38.75
CA VAL A 23 8.70 -3.73 -39.97
C VAL A 23 7.34 -4.31 -39.59
N ALA A 24 6.28 -3.69 -40.11
CA ALA A 24 4.93 -4.19 -40.07
C ALA A 24 4.77 -5.40 -40.98
N THR A 25 4.36 -6.55 -40.42
CA THR A 25 3.83 -7.68 -41.18
C THR A 25 2.44 -8.00 -40.67
N LEU A 26 1.44 -7.58 -41.45
CA LEU A 26 0.09 -8.14 -41.43
C LEU A 26 0.17 -9.62 -41.85
N ALA A 27 -0.41 -10.50 -41.05
CA ALA A 27 -0.88 -11.80 -41.51
C ALA A 27 -2.29 -12.04 -40.97
N LEU A 28 -3.26 -11.87 -41.87
CA LEU A 28 -4.67 -12.19 -41.71
C LEU A 28 -4.85 -13.68 -42.05
N VAL A 29 -5.29 -14.52 -41.10
CA VAL A 29 -5.76 -15.89 -41.42
C VAL A 29 -7.12 -16.10 -40.76
N LEU A 30 -8.08 -16.47 -41.62
CA LEU A 30 -9.47 -16.80 -41.31
C LEU A 30 -9.63 -18.31 -41.08
N VAL A 31 -10.63 -18.66 -40.25
CA VAL A 31 -11.43 -19.90 -40.25
C VAL A 31 -10.79 -21.19 -39.69
N GLY A 32 -11.48 -21.79 -38.69
CA GLY A 32 -11.42 -23.22 -38.40
C GLY A 32 -11.95 -23.63 -37.01
N CYS A 33 -13.19 -24.16 -36.93
CA CYS A 33 -13.67 -24.95 -35.79
C CYS A 33 -13.15 -26.40 -35.91
N GLY A 34 -12.65 -27.00 -34.84
CA GLY A 34 -12.34 -28.44 -34.79
C GLY A 34 -11.47 -28.88 -33.61
N SER A 35 -12.14 -29.47 -32.61
CA SER A 35 -11.75 -30.49 -31.60
C SER A 35 -10.29 -30.87 -31.29
N ASP A 36 -10.01 -30.77 -29.98
CA ASP A 36 -9.38 -31.77 -29.06
C ASP A 36 -8.00 -32.37 -29.43
N ASP A 37 -6.93 -31.96 -28.72
CA ASP A 37 -6.05 -32.82 -27.88
C ASP A 37 -4.86 -32.02 -27.26
N ASP A 38 -4.61 -32.27 -25.97
CA ASP A 38 -3.42 -32.05 -25.13
C ASP A 38 -2.32 -31.01 -25.47
N SER A 39 -2.09 -30.07 -24.55
CA SER A 39 -0.74 -29.67 -24.07
C SER A 39 -0.80 -28.76 -22.83
N GLN A 40 -0.09 -29.18 -21.76
CA GLN A 40 0.34 -28.31 -20.67
C GLN A 40 1.30 -27.24 -21.22
N ALA A 41 1.06 -25.97 -20.88
CA ALA A 41 2.02 -25.07 -20.23
C ALA A 41 1.66 -23.60 -20.54
N ALA A 42 1.46 -22.89 -19.44
CA ALA A 42 1.88 -21.51 -19.20
C ALA A 42 1.18 -20.34 -19.92
N ASP A 43 1.01 -19.30 -19.11
CA ASP A 43 0.95 -17.90 -19.49
C ASP A 43 -0.38 -17.35 -20.03
N ASP A 44 -1.32 -17.11 -19.11
CA ASP A 44 -2.04 -15.83 -19.14
C ASP A 44 -1.63 -15.02 -17.91
N ALA A 45 -0.52 -14.31 -18.10
CA ALA A 45 -0.04 -13.26 -17.22
C ALA A 45 -1.05 -12.10 -17.23
N SER A 46 -2.07 -12.20 -16.36
CA SER A 46 -2.61 -10.98 -15.77
C SER A 46 -1.57 -10.47 -14.79
N ALA A 47 -0.63 -9.68 -15.33
CA ALA A 47 0.19 -8.79 -14.53
C ALA A 47 -0.71 -7.72 -13.89
N SER A 48 -1.47 -8.11 -12.86
CA SER A 48 -1.67 -7.21 -11.75
C SER A 48 -0.30 -7.03 -11.15
N ALA A 49 0.18 -5.78 -11.14
CA ALA A 49 1.32 -5.39 -10.34
C ALA A 49 0.95 -5.58 -8.87
N ASP A 50 0.99 -6.82 -8.40
CA ASP A 50 1.16 -7.14 -7.00
C ASP A 50 2.64 -6.85 -6.74
N THR A 51 2.95 -5.58 -6.51
CA THR A 51 4.18 -5.22 -5.80
C THR A 51 4.12 -6.05 -4.53
N ALA A 52 4.97 -7.07 -4.48
CA ALA A 52 5.02 -8.04 -3.40
C ALA A 52 4.78 -7.33 -2.06
N ALA A 53 3.67 -7.65 -1.41
CA ALA A 53 3.42 -7.32 -0.02
C ALA A 53 4.68 -7.72 0.77
N ALA A 54 5.51 -6.73 1.09
CA ALA A 54 6.75 -6.98 1.80
C ALA A 54 6.41 -7.69 3.11
N ASP A 55 7.06 -8.83 3.37
CA ASP A 55 7.17 -9.45 4.69
C ASP A 55 5.87 -9.61 5.52
N GLY A 56 4.75 -9.88 4.83
CA GLY A 56 3.44 -10.15 5.45
C GLY A 56 2.66 -8.90 5.87
N PHE A 57 3.02 -7.72 5.36
CA PHE A 57 2.19 -6.51 5.50
C PHE A 57 0.99 -6.54 4.54
N ALA A 58 -0.12 -5.95 4.98
CA ALA A 58 -1.33 -5.81 4.21
C ALA A 58 -1.16 -4.76 3.10
N SER A 59 -1.69 -5.05 1.92
CA SER A 59 -1.78 -4.07 0.83
C SER A 59 -2.82 -2.98 1.12
N ALA A 60 -2.77 -1.88 0.38
CA ALA A 60 -3.78 -0.82 0.40
C ALA A 60 -5.22 -1.36 0.29
N ASP A 61 -5.44 -2.30 -0.62
CA ASP A 61 -6.77 -2.90 -0.84
C ASP A 61 -7.20 -3.79 0.33
N THR A 62 -6.26 -4.55 0.91
CA THR A 62 -6.53 -5.33 2.12
C THR A 62 -6.88 -4.40 3.29
N ILE A 63 -6.17 -3.27 3.44
CA ILE A 63 -6.50 -2.27 4.48
C ILE A 63 -7.90 -1.70 4.26
N ARG A 64 -8.26 -1.34 3.00
CA ARG A 64 -9.60 -0.85 2.67
C ARG A 64 -10.69 -1.86 3.00
N GLU A 65 -10.51 -3.11 2.60
CA GLU A 65 -11.51 -4.16 2.81
C GLU A 65 -11.68 -4.50 4.30
N ARG A 66 -10.57 -4.53 5.04
CA ARG A 66 -10.56 -5.10 6.40
C ARG A 66 -10.73 -4.06 7.49
N VAL A 67 -10.16 -2.86 7.33
CA VAL A 67 -10.12 -1.83 8.37
C VAL A 67 -11.20 -0.77 8.14
N ILE A 68 -11.37 -0.31 6.90
CA ILE A 68 -12.28 0.81 6.60
C ILE A 68 -13.74 0.34 6.69
N GLY A 69 -14.55 1.11 7.40
CA GLY A 69 -15.92 0.72 7.76
C GLY A 69 -16.00 -0.19 8.99
N ASN A 70 -14.89 -0.43 9.69
CA ASN A 70 -14.82 -1.23 10.91
C ASN A 70 -14.19 -0.45 12.06
N THR A 71 -14.33 -1.00 13.28
CA THR A 71 -13.71 -0.49 14.50
C THR A 71 -12.45 -1.30 14.83
N VAL A 72 -11.39 -0.64 15.29
CA VAL A 72 -10.25 -1.31 15.92
C VAL A 72 -10.24 -0.96 17.40
N THR A 73 -10.13 -1.98 18.24
CA THR A 73 -9.87 -1.83 19.67
C THR A 73 -8.50 -2.40 20.00
N GLY A 74 -7.69 -1.71 20.80
CA GLY A 74 -6.31 -2.12 20.98
C GLY A 74 -5.51 -1.28 21.95
N THR A 75 -4.19 -1.40 21.87
CA THR A 75 -3.23 -0.62 22.64
C THR A 75 -2.07 -0.15 21.75
N MET A 76 -1.68 1.12 21.88
CA MET A 76 -0.45 1.66 21.26
C MET A 76 0.73 1.65 22.26
N SER A 77 0.43 1.55 23.55
CA SER A 77 1.40 1.32 24.62
C SER A 77 0.72 0.50 25.73
N PRO A 78 1.46 -0.12 26.66
CA PRO A 78 0.88 -1.00 27.69
C PRO A 78 -0.26 -0.33 28.49
N ASP A 79 -0.18 1.00 28.66
CA ASP A 79 -1.10 1.77 29.50
C ASP A 79 -2.09 2.63 28.68
N SER A 80 -2.05 2.58 27.35
CA SER A 80 -2.92 3.38 26.47
C SER A 80 -3.74 2.50 25.55
N ALA A 81 -4.96 2.20 26.00
CA ALA A 81 -5.97 1.53 25.20
C ALA A 81 -6.75 2.53 24.34
N TYR A 82 -7.10 2.12 23.13
CA TYR A 82 -7.92 2.89 22.21
C TYR A 82 -9.05 2.03 21.64
N THR A 83 -10.12 2.69 21.23
CA THR A 83 -11.21 2.10 20.45
C THR A 83 -11.67 3.15 19.47
N GLU A 84 -11.52 2.90 18.18
CA GLU A 84 -11.82 3.89 17.15
C GLU A 84 -12.41 3.27 15.90
N PHE A 85 -13.34 3.98 15.29
CA PHE A 85 -14.00 3.61 14.05
C PHE A 85 -13.36 4.33 12.86
N TYR A 86 -12.95 3.57 11.84
CA TYR A 86 -12.38 4.10 10.61
C TYR A 86 -13.47 4.29 9.58
N ALA A 87 -14.10 5.46 9.58
CA ALA A 87 -15.24 5.76 8.72
C ALA A 87 -14.83 5.85 7.24
N PRO A 88 -15.65 5.34 6.29
CA PRO A 88 -15.34 5.41 4.84
C PRO A 88 -15.17 6.82 4.26
N ASP A 89 -15.59 7.86 5.00
CA ASP A 89 -15.47 9.26 4.62
C ASP A 89 -14.07 9.87 4.85
N GLY A 90 -13.12 9.08 5.36
CA GLY A 90 -11.76 9.52 5.67
C GLY A 90 -11.56 9.99 7.11
N THR A 91 -12.53 9.75 7.99
CA THR A 91 -12.51 10.17 9.41
C THR A 91 -12.24 8.98 10.33
N ILE A 92 -11.46 9.20 11.38
CA ILE A 92 -11.34 8.31 12.53
C ILE A 92 -12.22 8.91 13.63
N ARG A 93 -13.09 8.10 14.24
CA ARG A 93 -13.96 8.55 15.34
C ARG A 93 -13.72 7.71 16.57
N GLY A 94 -13.31 8.37 17.65
CA GLY A 94 -13.14 7.77 18.97
C GLY A 94 -14.18 8.29 19.97
N PRO A 95 -14.06 7.92 21.26
CA PRO A 95 -15.05 8.30 22.28
C PRO A 95 -15.17 9.80 22.53
N SER A 96 -14.09 10.56 22.30
CA SER A 96 -14.02 12.00 22.59
C SER A 96 -13.14 12.76 21.61
N TYR A 97 -12.84 12.17 20.44
CA TYR A 97 -11.97 12.77 19.43
C TYR A 97 -12.40 12.35 18.03
N GLU A 98 -12.06 13.19 17.07
CA GLU A 98 -12.07 12.88 15.65
C GLU A 98 -10.67 13.13 15.10
N ALA A 99 -10.31 12.38 14.06
CA ALA A 99 -9.07 12.56 13.33
C ALA A 99 -9.30 12.18 11.87
N ARG A 100 -8.26 12.30 11.04
CA ARG A 100 -8.33 11.90 9.63
C ARG A 100 -7.44 10.71 9.38
N TRP A 101 -7.91 9.81 8.51
CA TRP A 101 -7.07 8.76 7.94
C TRP A 101 -6.91 8.95 6.44
N THR A 102 -5.76 8.53 5.92
CA THR A 102 -5.52 8.37 4.49
C THR A 102 -4.74 7.09 4.25
N ILE A 103 -4.92 6.47 3.08
CA ILE A 103 -4.05 5.37 2.64
C ILE A 103 -3.07 5.94 1.62
N LYS A 104 -1.77 5.79 1.90
CA LYS A 104 -0.68 6.20 1.01
C LYS A 104 0.19 4.98 0.76
N ASP A 105 0.32 4.60 -0.50
CA ASP A 105 0.88 3.31 -0.89
C ASP A 105 0.15 2.19 -0.11
N ASP A 106 0.88 1.31 0.57
CA ASP A 106 0.32 0.23 1.40
C ASP A 106 0.30 0.56 2.91
N GLN A 107 0.26 1.85 3.27
CA GLN A 107 0.25 2.31 4.65
C GLN A 107 -1.02 3.08 4.99
N LEU A 108 -1.49 2.92 6.23
CA LEU A 108 -2.57 3.72 6.80
C LEU A 108 -1.95 4.86 7.62
N CYS A 109 -2.26 6.09 7.22
CA CYS A 109 -1.69 7.32 7.78
C CYS A 109 -2.74 8.07 8.59
N PHE A 110 -2.38 8.43 9.82
CA PHE A 110 -3.24 9.13 10.76
C PHE A 110 -2.81 10.58 10.95
N ASP A 111 -3.77 11.47 10.85
CA ASP A 111 -3.64 12.90 11.06
C ASP A 111 -4.55 13.29 12.23
N TYR A 112 -3.98 13.26 13.42
CA TYR A 112 -4.63 13.68 14.66
C TYR A 112 -4.36 15.18 14.85
N ASP A 113 -5.39 15.97 15.17
CA ASP A 113 -5.29 17.44 15.29
C ASP A 113 -4.20 17.90 16.29
N GLU A 114 -3.87 17.05 17.27
CA GLU A 114 -2.89 17.32 18.33
C GLU A 114 -1.45 16.94 17.92
N ALA A 115 -1.29 16.19 16.83
CA ALA A 115 -0.01 15.70 16.36
C ALA A 115 0.71 16.75 15.49
N LEU A 116 2.03 16.85 15.67
CA LEU A 116 2.86 17.75 14.85
C LEU A 116 3.12 17.20 13.44
N GLN A 117 2.80 15.93 13.21
CA GLN A 117 3.08 15.20 11.98
C GLN A 117 2.04 14.09 11.76
N ILE A 118 1.87 13.72 10.49
CA ILE A 118 1.07 12.55 10.10
C ILE A 118 1.90 11.30 10.35
N ASP A 119 1.35 10.35 11.11
CA ASP A 119 1.97 9.07 11.38
C ASP A 119 1.43 7.99 10.44
N CYS A 120 2.32 7.37 9.64
CA CYS A 120 1.97 6.29 8.73
C CYS A 120 2.43 4.94 9.28
N TYR A 121 1.54 3.95 9.19
CA TYR A 121 1.77 2.60 9.68
C TYR A 121 1.57 1.56 8.58
N SER A 122 2.51 0.63 8.47
CA SER A 122 2.29 -0.64 7.80
C SER A 122 1.45 -1.54 8.71
N VAL A 123 0.54 -2.32 8.12
CA VAL A 123 -0.44 -3.09 8.91
C VAL A 123 -0.20 -4.57 8.69
N LYS A 124 -0.14 -5.37 9.76
CA LYS A 124 -0.26 -6.84 9.64
C LYS A 124 -1.64 -7.25 10.12
N ILE A 125 -2.32 -8.09 9.35
CA ILE A 125 -3.68 -8.55 9.63
C ILE A 125 -3.71 -10.08 9.59
N ASP A 126 -4.07 -10.71 10.71
CA ASP A 126 -4.27 -12.15 10.83
C ASP A 126 -5.61 -12.45 11.52
N GLY A 127 -6.57 -12.96 10.75
CA GLY A 127 -7.95 -13.08 11.20
C GLY A 127 -8.48 -11.72 11.65
N GLN A 128 -8.87 -11.60 12.92
CA GLN A 128 -9.30 -10.33 13.53
C GLN A 128 -8.16 -9.57 14.22
N SER A 129 -6.99 -10.17 14.37
CA SER A 129 -5.84 -9.51 14.99
C SER A 129 -5.21 -8.55 13.99
N LEU A 130 -4.82 -7.38 14.48
CA LEU A 130 -4.13 -6.36 13.73
C LEU A 130 -2.90 -5.89 14.49
N GLU A 131 -1.80 -5.63 13.79
CA GLU A 131 -0.63 -4.96 14.34
C GLU A 131 -0.29 -3.72 13.51
N TRP A 132 -0.04 -2.61 14.20
CA TRP A 132 0.48 -1.38 13.61
C TRP A 132 2.00 -1.42 13.67
N HIS A 133 2.66 -1.24 12.53
CA HIS A 133 4.11 -1.27 12.42
C HIS A 133 4.62 0.06 11.88
N ARG A 134 5.74 0.52 12.42
CA ARG A 134 6.60 1.50 11.77
C ARG A 134 7.89 0.81 11.44
N GLN A 135 8.22 0.75 10.14
CA GLN A 135 9.29 -0.10 9.64
C GLN A 135 9.04 -1.54 10.09
N ASP A 136 9.98 -2.17 10.78
CA ASP A 136 9.89 -3.56 11.25
C ASP A 136 9.52 -3.67 12.74
N GLU A 137 9.15 -2.57 13.40
CA GLU A 137 8.81 -2.53 14.82
C GLU A 137 7.29 -2.42 15.04
N VAL A 138 6.76 -3.32 15.86
CA VAL A 138 5.37 -3.26 16.35
C VAL A 138 5.20 -2.05 17.24
N GLN A 139 4.38 -1.09 16.79
CA GLN A 139 4.03 0.11 17.53
C GLN A 139 2.75 -0.07 18.32
N GLY A 140 1.86 -0.96 17.90
CA GLY A 140 0.59 -1.19 18.56
C GLY A 140 -0.08 -2.46 18.08
N LYS A 141 -1.04 -2.93 18.87
CA LYS A 141 -1.87 -4.09 18.54
C LYS A 141 -3.33 -3.70 18.60
N GLY A 142 -4.14 -4.42 17.84
CA GLY A 142 -5.57 -4.18 17.72
C GLY A 142 -6.33 -5.45 17.42
N THR A 143 -7.64 -5.37 17.60
CA THR A 143 -8.62 -6.36 17.18
C THR A 143 -9.68 -5.66 16.35
N LEU A 144 -9.92 -6.19 15.16
CA LEU A 144 -10.96 -5.75 14.24
C LEU A 144 -12.34 -6.19 14.75
N VAL A 145 -13.22 -5.21 14.86
CA VAL A 145 -14.62 -5.36 15.21
C VAL A 145 -15.45 -4.84 14.06
N GLU A 146 -16.40 -5.65 13.60
CA GLU A 146 -17.23 -5.34 12.43
C GLU A 146 -18.11 -4.10 12.67
N GLY A 147 -18.12 -3.17 11.70
CA GLY A 147 -18.96 -1.98 11.71
C GLY A 147 -18.54 -0.93 12.75
N ASN A 148 -19.54 -0.17 13.22
CA ASN A 148 -19.40 0.84 14.28
C ASN A 148 -20.33 0.50 15.47
N PRO A 149 -20.03 -0.55 16.24
CA PRO A 149 -20.92 -1.02 17.31
C PRO A 149 -21.04 0.00 18.46
N ASN A 150 -20.08 0.91 18.60
CA ASN A 150 -20.06 1.96 19.60
C ASN A 150 -20.84 3.21 19.16
N ASN A 151 -21.27 3.30 17.90
CA ASN A 151 -21.96 4.46 17.32
C ASN A 151 -21.20 5.78 17.49
N PHE A 152 -19.87 5.75 17.24
CA PHE A 152 -19.05 6.96 17.14
C PHE A 152 -19.45 7.83 15.95
#